data_AF-A0A973JUM7-F1
#
_entry.id   AF-A0A973JUM7-F1
#
_cell.length_a   1.000
_cell.length_b   1.000
_cell.length_c   1.000
_cell.angle_alpha   90.00
_cell.angle_beta   90.00
_cell.angle_gamma   90.00
#
_symmetry.space_group_name_H-M   'P 1'
#
loop_
_entity.id
_entity.type
_entity.pdbx_description
1 polymer ?
#
loop_
_entity_poly.entity_id
_entity_poly.type
_entity_poly.pdbx_seq_one_letter_code
_entity_poly.pdbx_strand_id
1 'polypeptide(L)'
;MEAHAYRGYCLENVRAHYDVVLISGAEPTWEKDFLLDYAVADPTDQAALGAAGRALAERYELAGVMTWTEWYLVPVARLARQLGLPTTAPEALQGCRNKHTSRSLFARHGVPSAVSVSVRTEREAADAAALIGYPVVLKPAAHAASMGVIRVDTADDFPGAYAFAARTADHGVESTQVLVEEYLDGPEVSVECVTHQGQTTVVAVTRKTVGMPPFFEELAHVVDANDPLLAAVAPVAVAALDAVGITDGVSHVEIRIVDGRPRLIEVNARIAGDMIGHLVHLAT
;
A
#
# COMPACT_ATOMS: atom_id res chain seq x y z
N MET A 1 16.34 -14.51 2.51
CA MET A 1 15.68 -14.87 1.24
C MET A 1 16.43 -14.14 0.14
N GLU A 2 16.96 -14.84 -0.87
CA GLU A 2 17.61 -14.14 -2.01
C GLU A 2 16.57 -13.26 -2.71
N ALA A 3 16.97 -12.06 -3.18
CA ALA A 3 16.05 -11.12 -3.82
C ALA A 3 15.29 -11.74 -5.01
N HIS A 4 15.94 -12.65 -5.73
CA HIS A 4 15.35 -13.51 -6.77
C HIS A 4 14.12 -14.27 -6.27
N ALA A 5 14.18 -14.90 -5.09
CA ALA A 5 13.06 -15.68 -4.57
C ALA A 5 11.86 -14.82 -4.15
N TYR A 6 12.08 -13.54 -3.83
CA TYR A 6 11.02 -12.65 -3.34
C TYR A 6 10.20 -12.00 -4.48
N ARG A 7 10.84 -11.63 -5.60
CA ARG A 7 10.17 -10.96 -6.72
C ARG A 7 10.31 -11.65 -8.08
N GLY A 8 11.06 -12.76 -8.15
CA GLY A 8 11.20 -13.56 -9.37
C GLY A 8 9.84 -13.96 -9.94
N TYR A 9 8.92 -14.43 -9.09
CA TYR A 9 7.58 -14.83 -9.53
C TYR A 9 6.83 -13.67 -10.22
N CYS A 10 6.99 -12.42 -9.78
CA CYS A 10 6.33 -11.28 -10.42
C CYS A 10 6.85 -11.10 -11.84
N LEU A 11 8.18 -11.15 -12.03
CA LEU A 11 8.81 -11.02 -13.35
C LEU A 11 8.49 -12.21 -14.25
N GLU A 12 8.52 -13.43 -13.72
CA GLU A 12 8.13 -14.66 -14.44
C GLU A 12 6.69 -14.56 -14.98
N ASN A 13 5.74 -14.15 -14.13
CA ASN A 13 4.34 -14.03 -14.52
C ASN A 13 4.14 -12.98 -15.62
N VAL A 14 4.81 -11.83 -15.52
CA VAL A 14 4.70 -10.78 -16.54
C VAL A 14 5.38 -11.23 -17.83
N ARG A 15 6.56 -11.83 -17.73
CA ARG A 15 7.36 -12.29 -18.87
C ARG A 15 6.66 -13.38 -19.68
N ALA A 16 5.81 -14.18 -19.04
CA ALA A 16 4.98 -15.18 -19.71
C ALA A 16 3.97 -14.59 -20.71
N HIS A 17 3.65 -13.29 -20.59
CA HIS A 17 2.65 -12.62 -21.43
C HIS A 17 3.19 -11.42 -22.22
N TYR A 18 4.27 -10.78 -21.73
CA TYR A 18 4.86 -9.59 -22.33
C TYR A 18 6.38 -9.68 -22.35
N ASP A 19 7.02 -9.01 -23.31
CA ASP A 19 8.44 -8.67 -23.17
C ASP A 19 8.61 -7.60 -22.10
N VAL A 20 9.62 -7.74 -21.25
CA VAL A 20 9.82 -6.86 -20.09
C VAL A 20 11.07 -6.01 -20.30
N VAL A 21 10.92 -4.70 -20.15
CA VAL A 21 12.05 -3.78 -19.99
C VAL A 21 12.04 -3.18 -18.59
N LEU A 22 13.20 -3.06 -17.96
CA LEU A 22 13.32 -2.59 -16.58
C LEU A 22 14.01 -1.22 -16.49
N ILE A 23 13.46 -0.32 -15.69
CA ILE A 23 14.19 0.86 -15.22
C ILE A 23 14.53 0.64 -13.74
N SER A 24 15.80 0.71 -13.39
CA SER A 24 16.29 0.48 -12.01
C SER A 24 17.40 1.47 -11.65
N GLY A 25 17.54 1.77 -10.36
CA GLY A 25 18.60 2.65 -9.86
C GLY A 25 20.01 2.07 -9.95
N ALA A 26 20.12 0.77 -10.23
CA ALA A 26 21.37 0.07 -10.46
C ALA A 26 21.23 -0.93 -11.61
N GLU A 27 22.36 -1.41 -12.10
CA GLU A 27 22.38 -2.45 -13.12
C GLU A 27 21.67 -3.72 -12.60
N PRO A 28 20.70 -4.28 -13.35
CA PRO A 28 20.00 -5.49 -12.92
C PRO A 28 20.96 -6.68 -12.85
N THR A 29 20.65 -7.61 -11.97
CA THR A 29 21.47 -8.80 -11.70
C THR A 29 20.75 -10.05 -12.20
N TRP A 30 20.10 -10.79 -11.29
CA TRP A 30 19.27 -11.94 -11.59
C TRP A 30 18.06 -11.58 -12.46
N GLU A 31 17.61 -10.32 -12.43
CA GLU A 31 16.48 -9.87 -13.22
C GLU A 31 16.75 -10.03 -14.72
N LYS A 32 18.02 -9.95 -15.17
CA LYS A 32 18.42 -10.00 -16.59
C LYS A 32 17.89 -11.22 -17.33
N ASP A 33 17.69 -12.34 -16.64
CA ASP A 33 17.15 -13.57 -17.24
C ASP A 33 15.69 -13.42 -17.69
N PHE A 34 14.99 -12.40 -17.19
CA PHE A 34 13.59 -12.09 -17.50
C PHE A 34 13.42 -10.87 -18.40
N LEU A 35 14.49 -10.14 -18.73
CA LEU A 35 14.42 -8.84 -19.40
C LEU A 35 14.80 -8.94 -20.88
N LEU A 36 14.04 -8.22 -21.71
CA LEU A 36 14.44 -7.90 -23.08
C LEU A 36 15.53 -6.81 -23.09
N ASP A 37 15.39 -5.79 -22.22
CA ASP A 37 16.31 -4.65 -22.12
C ASP A 37 16.18 -3.98 -20.73
N TYR A 38 17.09 -3.07 -20.40
CA TYR A 38 16.98 -2.23 -19.20
C TYR A 38 17.60 -0.85 -19.38
N ALA A 39 17.25 0.06 -18.48
CA ALA A 39 17.90 1.34 -18.31
C ALA A 39 18.25 1.57 -16.83
N VAL A 40 19.41 2.18 -16.58
CA VAL A 40 19.81 2.57 -15.22
C VAL A 40 19.46 4.03 -15.01
N ALA A 41 18.48 4.28 -14.14
CA ALA A 41 18.04 5.60 -13.72
C ALA A 41 17.37 5.50 -12.35
N ASP A 42 17.57 6.50 -11.49
CA ASP A 42 16.90 6.56 -10.19
C ASP A 42 15.38 6.70 -10.38
N PRO A 43 14.56 5.71 -9.95
CA PRO A 43 13.11 5.79 -10.10
C PRO A 43 12.45 6.87 -9.22
N THR A 44 13.18 7.45 -8.27
CA THR A 44 12.72 8.58 -7.45
C THR A 44 13.03 9.95 -8.07
N ASP A 45 13.98 10.02 -9.01
CA ASP A 45 14.23 11.21 -9.83
C ASP A 45 13.30 11.19 -11.04
N GLN A 46 12.25 12.03 -11.00
CA GLN A 46 11.25 12.09 -12.08
C GLN A 46 11.84 12.47 -13.44
N ALA A 47 12.88 13.30 -13.48
CA ALA A 47 13.49 13.73 -14.74
C ALA A 47 14.32 12.58 -15.34
N ALA A 48 15.11 11.89 -14.51
CA ALA A 48 15.87 10.72 -14.91
C ALA A 48 14.97 9.56 -15.36
N LEU A 49 13.93 9.24 -14.57
CA LEU A 49 12.93 8.23 -14.90
C LEU A 49 12.21 8.55 -16.22
N GLY A 50 11.81 9.82 -16.41
CA GLY A 50 11.20 10.29 -17.65
C GLY A 50 12.11 10.15 -18.88
N ALA A 51 13.39 10.49 -18.75
CA ALA A 51 14.37 10.34 -19.83
C ALA A 51 14.60 8.87 -20.19
N ALA A 52 14.77 8.00 -19.19
CA ALA A 52 14.96 6.57 -19.39
C ALA A 52 13.73 5.92 -20.06
N GLY A 53 12.52 6.26 -19.61
CA GLY A 53 11.28 5.74 -20.20
C GLY A 53 11.08 6.18 -21.65
N ARG A 54 11.39 7.44 -22.00
CA ARG A 54 11.35 7.90 -23.40
C ARG A 54 12.38 7.17 -24.28
N ALA A 55 13.60 6.99 -23.78
CA ALA A 55 14.63 6.26 -24.52
C ALA A 55 14.25 4.79 -24.77
N LEU A 56 13.52 4.15 -23.85
CA LEU A 56 12.95 2.81 -24.07
C LEU A 56 11.78 2.84 -25.06
N ALA A 57 10.90 3.83 -24.99
CA ALA A 57 9.77 4.00 -25.91
C ALA A 57 10.20 4.30 -27.36
N GLU A 58 11.40 4.85 -27.57
CA GLU A 58 11.99 4.99 -28.91
C GLU A 58 12.45 3.66 -29.52
N ARG A 59 12.74 2.66 -28.67
CA ARG A 59 13.24 1.34 -29.08
C ARG A 59 12.14 0.28 -29.15
N TYR A 60 11.11 0.40 -28.32
CA TYR A 60 10.06 -0.59 -28.16
C TYR A 60 8.68 0.07 -28.08
N GLU A 61 7.67 -0.62 -28.60
CA GLU A 61 6.27 -0.27 -28.34
C GLU A 61 5.90 -0.69 -26.92
N LEU A 62 5.66 0.28 -26.05
CA LEU A 62 5.32 0.01 -24.64
C LEU A 62 3.80 -0.14 -24.49
N ALA A 63 3.36 -1.29 -23.98
CA ALA A 63 1.94 -1.53 -23.68
C ALA A 63 1.49 -0.98 -22.32
N GLY A 64 2.43 -0.80 -21.39
CA GLY A 64 2.14 -0.33 -20.03
C GLY A 64 3.42 -0.15 -19.21
N VAL A 65 3.27 0.47 -18.05
CA VAL A 65 4.33 0.60 -17.06
C VAL A 65 3.73 0.35 -15.67
N MET A 66 4.45 -0.37 -14.83
CA MET A 66 3.97 -0.74 -13.50
C MET A 66 5.11 -0.81 -12.50
N THR A 67 4.74 -0.90 -11.23
CA THR A 67 5.67 -1.14 -10.14
C THR A 67 4.99 -1.93 -9.03
N TRP A 68 5.77 -2.70 -8.28
CA TRP A 68 5.33 -3.42 -7.09
C TRP A 68 5.81 -2.77 -5.79
N THR A 69 6.52 -1.64 -5.86
CA THR A 69 7.00 -0.92 -4.68
C THR A 69 6.16 0.31 -4.41
N GLU A 70 5.74 0.44 -3.14
CA GLU A 70 5.06 1.61 -2.58
C GLU A 70 5.71 2.93 -3.03
N TRP A 71 7.04 3.00 -2.97
CA TRP A 71 7.80 4.24 -3.11
C TRP A 71 7.78 4.78 -4.54
N TYR A 72 7.51 3.94 -5.54
CA TYR A 72 7.56 4.33 -6.95
C TYR A 72 6.16 4.50 -7.56
N LEU A 73 5.07 4.31 -6.82
CA LEU A 73 3.70 4.43 -7.33
C LEU A 73 3.47 5.76 -8.05
N VAL A 74 3.78 6.88 -7.39
CA VAL A 74 3.55 8.22 -7.95
C VAL A 74 4.51 8.53 -9.11
N PRO A 75 5.85 8.31 -9.00
CA PRO A 75 6.76 8.49 -10.13
C PRO A 75 6.40 7.67 -11.38
N VAL A 76 6.00 6.41 -11.19
CA VAL A 76 5.64 5.50 -12.29
C VAL A 76 4.34 5.91 -12.96
N ALA A 77 3.32 6.32 -12.21
CA ALA A 77 2.10 6.85 -12.82
C ALA A 77 2.33 8.16 -13.58
N ARG A 78 3.26 9.01 -13.11
CA ARG A 78 3.68 10.20 -13.86
C ARG A 78 4.40 9.83 -15.14
N LEU A 79 5.26 8.81 -15.11
CA LEU A 79 5.91 8.27 -16.32
C LEU A 79 4.87 7.71 -17.29
N ALA A 80 3.92 6.91 -16.83
CA ALA A 80 2.84 6.37 -17.64
C ALA A 80 2.09 7.48 -18.38
N ARG A 81 1.66 8.53 -17.65
CA ARG A 81 1.02 9.71 -18.24
C ARG A 81 1.89 10.40 -19.28
N GLN A 82 3.19 10.58 -19.01
CA GLN A 82 4.13 11.21 -19.96
C GLN A 82 4.25 10.41 -21.26
N LEU A 83 4.16 9.08 -21.18
CA LEU A 83 4.24 8.17 -22.32
C LEU A 83 2.88 7.89 -22.97
N GLY A 84 1.78 8.45 -22.46
CA GLY A 84 0.44 8.19 -22.97
C GLY A 84 -0.10 6.78 -22.65
N LEU A 85 0.44 6.13 -21.62
CA LEU A 85 0.08 4.77 -21.21
C LEU A 85 -1.03 4.77 -20.14
N PRO A 86 -1.81 3.68 -20.04
CA PRO A 86 -2.83 3.53 -19.01
C PRO A 86 -2.24 3.61 -17.59
N THR A 87 -2.90 4.33 -16.70
CA THR A 87 -2.55 4.42 -15.29
C THR A 87 -3.67 5.04 -14.47
N THR A 88 -3.76 4.62 -13.20
CA THR A 88 -4.44 5.43 -12.19
C THR A 88 -3.79 6.81 -12.09
N ALA A 89 -4.59 7.84 -11.79
CA ALA A 89 -4.10 9.19 -11.59
C ALA A 89 -3.01 9.25 -10.50
N PRO A 90 -1.82 9.86 -10.74
CA PRO A 90 -0.81 10.11 -9.71
C PRO A 90 -1.36 10.82 -8.48
N GLU A 91 -2.39 11.67 -8.62
CA GLU A 91 -3.04 12.34 -7.49
C GLU A 91 -3.81 11.33 -6.60
N ALA A 92 -4.46 10.34 -7.21
CA ALA A 92 -5.12 9.25 -6.48
C ALA A 92 -4.09 8.36 -5.78
N LEU A 93 -2.99 8.01 -6.46
CA LEU A 93 -1.90 7.23 -5.85
C LEU A 93 -1.22 7.99 -4.71
N GLN A 94 -1.01 9.30 -4.86
CA GLN A 94 -0.52 10.18 -3.80
C GLN A 94 -1.46 10.17 -2.58
N GLY A 95 -2.77 10.15 -2.83
CA GLY A 95 -3.80 10.03 -1.79
C GLY A 95 -3.75 8.70 -1.04
N CYS A 96 -3.45 7.60 -1.73
CA CYS A 96 -3.25 6.28 -1.12
C CYS A 96 -2.00 6.25 -0.23
N ARG A 97 -0.91 6.88 -0.72
CA ARG A 97 0.38 6.99 -0.01
C ARG A 97 0.32 7.84 1.26
N ASN A 98 -0.68 8.72 1.36
CA ASN A 98 -0.92 9.54 2.54
C ASN A 98 -2.16 9.04 3.29
N LYS A 99 -1.93 8.34 4.40
CA LYS A 99 -2.97 7.74 5.25
C LYS A 99 -3.99 8.78 5.73
N HIS A 100 -3.58 10.03 6.03
CA HIS A 100 -4.52 11.10 6.40
C HIS A 100 -5.50 11.43 5.27
N THR A 101 -4.96 11.53 4.04
CA THR A 101 -5.77 11.81 2.84
C THR A 101 -6.74 10.65 2.58
N SER A 102 -6.25 9.41 2.64
CA SER A 102 -7.08 8.21 2.53
C SER A 102 -8.22 8.19 3.57
N ARG A 103 -7.93 8.44 4.87
CA ARG A 103 -9.00 8.51 5.89
C ARG A 103 -10.03 9.59 5.59
N SER A 104 -9.59 10.76 5.14
CA SER A 104 -10.49 11.86 4.79
C SER A 104 -11.40 11.51 3.62
N LEU A 105 -10.88 10.80 2.61
CA LEU A 105 -11.66 10.30 1.48
C LEU A 105 -12.66 9.22 1.92
N PHE A 106 -12.27 8.29 2.78
CA PHE A 106 -13.18 7.30 3.34
C PHE A 106 -14.32 7.94 4.11
N ALA A 107 -14.03 8.90 5.00
CA ALA A 107 -15.05 9.64 5.73
C ALA A 107 -16.01 10.39 4.78
N ARG A 108 -15.48 11.07 3.76
CA ARG A 108 -16.28 11.79 2.75
C ARG A 108 -17.22 10.87 1.97
N HIS A 109 -16.78 9.65 1.67
CA HIS A 109 -17.54 8.67 0.90
C HIS A 109 -18.33 7.69 1.78
N GLY A 110 -18.31 7.85 3.10
CA GLY A 110 -19.01 6.96 4.04
C GLY A 110 -18.43 5.54 4.11
N VAL A 111 -17.16 5.36 3.73
CA VAL A 111 -16.48 4.07 3.80
C VAL A 111 -16.01 3.84 5.24
N PRO A 112 -16.37 2.70 5.86
CA PRO A 112 -16.05 2.47 7.27
C PRO A 112 -14.54 2.28 7.46
N SER A 113 -13.91 3.19 8.21
CA SER A 113 -12.49 3.13 8.57
C SER A 113 -12.26 3.55 10.01
N ALA A 114 -11.04 3.36 10.53
CA ALA A 114 -10.63 3.95 11.80
C ALA A 114 -10.91 5.47 11.86
N VAL A 115 -11.45 5.95 12.98
CA VAL A 115 -11.41 7.36 13.39
C VAL A 115 -9.94 7.75 13.49
N SER A 116 -9.58 8.87 12.86
CA SER A 116 -8.20 9.28 12.69
C SER A 116 -8.07 10.78 12.77
N VAL A 117 -7.10 11.24 13.55
CA VAL A 117 -6.76 12.65 13.71
C VAL A 117 -5.29 12.84 13.35
N SER A 118 -5.01 13.80 12.46
CA SER A 118 -3.64 14.14 12.09
C SER A 118 -3.10 15.25 12.98
N VAL A 119 -1.89 15.05 13.48
CA VAL A 119 -1.26 15.88 14.51
C VAL A 119 0.20 16.18 14.14
N ARG A 120 0.73 17.28 14.69
CA ARG A 120 2.12 17.73 14.50
C ARG A 120 2.89 17.86 15.80
N THR A 121 2.22 17.79 16.95
CA THR A 121 2.85 17.89 18.26
C THR A 121 2.36 16.81 19.21
N GLU A 122 3.17 16.49 20.21
CA GLU A 122 2.81 15.54 21.27
C GLU A 122 1.53 15.97 22.01
N ARG A 123 1.37 17.27 22.25
CA ARG A 123 0.17 17.80 22.92
C ARG A 123 -1.09 17.58 22.07
N GLU A 124 -1.05 17.92 20.79
CA GLU A 124 -2.17 17.66 19.87
C GLU A 124 -2.50 16.17 19.81
N ALA A 125 -1.46 15.31 19.82
CA ALA A 125 -1.62 13.87 19.81
C ALA A 125 -2.30 13.36 21.10
N ALA A 126 -1.88 13.85 22.27
CA ALA A 126 -2.47 13.47 23.55
C ALA A 126 -3.94 13.93 23.66
N ASP A 127 -4.25 15.15 23.21
CA ASP A 127 -5.61 15.68 23.17
C ASP A 127 -6.51 14.84 22.24
N ALA A 128 -6.00 14.45 21.07
CA ALA A 128 -6.71 13.58 20.14
C ALA A 128 -6.95 12.19 20.73
N ALA A 129 -5.96 11.61 21.42
CA ALA A 129 -6.10 10.30 22.06
C ALA A 129 -7.14 10.31 23.19
N ALA A 130 -7.17 11.38 23.99
CA ALA A 130 -8.18 11.56 25.03
C ALA A 130 -9.60 11.68 24.46
N LEU A 131 -9.75 12.30 23.29
CA LEU A 131 -11.05 12.43 22.60
C LEU A 131 -11.52 11.12 21.97
N ILE A 132 -10.61 10.36 21.33
CA ILE A 132 -10.90 9.07 20.69
C ILE A 132 -11.20 8.01 21.75
N GLY A 133 -10.42 8.00 22.85
CA GLY A 133 -10.45 6.97 23.87
C GLY A 133 -9.41 5.88 23.60
N TYR A 134 -8.79 5.39 24.67
CA TYR A 134 -7.79 4.32 24.61
C TYR A 134 -8.43 2.93 24.47
N PRO A 135 -7.74 1.96 23.83
CA PRO A 135 -6.42 2.11 23.20
C PRO A 135 -6.46 2.85 21.85
N VAL A 136 -5.35 3.53 21.53
CA VAL A 136 -5.14 4.22 20.25
C VAL A 136 -3.91 3.68 19.54
N VAL A 137 -3.79 3.96 18.23
CA VAL A 137 -2.61 3.67 17.43
C VAL A 137 -1.98 4.98 16.97
N LEU A 138 -0.69 5.14 17.24
CA LEU A 138 0.13 6.19 16.64
C LEU A 138 0.83 5.64 15.41
N LYS A 139 0.79 6.36 14.29
CA LYS A 139 1.52 5.99 13.09
C LYS A 139 1.88 7.18 12.21
N PRO A 140 3.02 7.14 11.48
CA PRO A 140 3.30 8.10 10.43
C PRO A 140 2.22 8.10 9.35
N ALA A 141 1.91 9.29 8.82
CA ALA A 141 0.94 9.42 7.75
C ALA A 141 1.44 8.87 6.39
N ALA A 142 2.77 8.81 6.16
CA ALA A 142 3.35 8.47 4.86
C ALA A 142 4.51 7.45 4.95
N HIS A 143 4.22 6.26 5.48
CA HIS A 143 5.14 5.11 5.50
C HIS A 143 4.39 3.79 5.25
N ALA A 144 5.15 2.70 5.17
CA ALA A 144 4.67 1.34 4.93
C ALA A 144 5.33 0.36 5.92
N ALA A 145 4.97 -0.94 5.82
CA ALA A 145 5.57 -2.03 6.58
C ALA A 145 5.56 -1.82 8.12
N SER A 146 4.46 -1.27 8.63
CA SER A 146 4.28 -0.95 10.05
C SER A 146 5.38 -0.04 10.67
N MET A 147 6.17 0.65 9.84
CA MET A 147 7.23 1.53 10.32
C MET A 147 6.66 2.70 11.13
N GLY A 148 7.12 2.82 12.39
CA GLY A 148 6.66 3.86 13.30
C GLY A 148 5.25 3.66 13.84
N VAL A 149 4.62 2.51 13.59
CA VAL A 149 3.29 2.17 14.10
C VAL A 149 3.41 1.61 15.51
N ILE A 150 2.64 2.13 16.46
CA ILE A 150 2.64 1.68 17.85
C ILE A 150 1.25 1.82 18.48
N ARG A 151 0.80 0.79 19.19
CA ARG A 151 -0.39 0.82 20.05
C ARG A 151 -0.05 1.47 21.38
N VAL A 152 -0.95 2.31 21.86
CA VAL A 152 -0.86 2.99 23.16
C VAL A 152 -2.12 2.68 23.95
N ASP A 153 -1.96 2.06 25.11
CA ASP A 153 -3.07 1.62 25.96
C ASP A 153 -3.46 2.65 27.02
N THR A 154 -2.53 3.52 27.42
CA THR A 154 -2.73 4.51 28.47
C THR A 154 -2.03 5.83 28.17
N ALA A 155 -2.44 6.90 28.85
CA ALA A 155 -1.80 8.20 28.72
C ALA A 155 -0.33 8.22 29.21
N ASP A 156 0.05 7.32 30.11
CA ASP A 156 1.40 7.27 30.69
C ASP A 156 2.45 6.83 29.66
N ASP A 157 2.08 5.98 28.71
CA ASP A 157 2.95 5.46 27.65
C ASP A 157 3.10 6.43 26.45
N PHE A 158 2.28 7.48 26.44
CA PHE A 158 2.05 8.32 25.26
C PHE A 158 3.28 9.15 24.79
N PRO A 159 4.05 9.81 25.67
CA PRO A 159 5.18 10.65 25.24
C PRO A 159 6.24 9.86 24.46
N GLY A 160 6.59 8.66 24.95
CA GLY A 160 7.55 7.77 24.30
C GLY A 160 7.04 7.24 22.96
N ALA A 161 5.76 6.87 22.90
CA ALA A 161 5.13 6.39 21.69
C ALA A 161 5.04 7.47 20.60
N TYR A 162 4.71 8.72 20.99
CA TYR A 162 4.69 9.85 20.05
C TYR A 162 6.08 10.12 19.49
N ALA A 163 7.11 10.19 20.33
CA ALA A 163 8.49 10.41 19.87
C ALA A 163 8.96 9.31 18.90
N PHE A 164 8.57 8.06 19.15
CA PHE A 164 8.85 6.94 18.24
C PHE A 164 8.20 7.13 16.86
N ALA A 165 6.90 7.42 16.82
CA ALA A 165 6.16 7.62 15.58
C ALA A 165 6.62 8.88 14.82
N ALA A 166 6.86 9.98 15.54
CA ALA A 166 7.29 11.26 14.97
C ALA A 166 8.67 11.15 14.31
N ARG A 167 9.63 10.48 14.96
CA ARG A 167 10.96 10.25 14.40
C ARG A 167 10.90 9.51 13.07
N THR A 168 9.99 8.54 12.93
CA THR A 168 9.79 7.88 11.63
C THR A 168 9.10 8.82 10.65
N ALA A 169 8.06 9.54 11.07
CA ALA A 169 7.31 10.46 10.22
C ALA A 169 8.18 11.57 9.60
N ASP A 170 9.23 12.03 10.27
CA ASP A 170 10.17 13.04 9.73
C ASP A 170 10.85 12.61 8.41
N HIS A 171 10.83 11.31 8.09
CA HIS A 171 11.37 10.75 6.84
C HIS A 171 10.29 10.46 5.78
N GLY A 172 9.04 10.85 6.01
CA GLY A 172 7.92 10.64 5.10
C GLY A 172 7.98 11.59 3.90
N VAL A 173 7.80 11.05 2.69
CA VAL A 173 7.84 11.84 1.45
C VAL A 173 6.52 12.60 1.26
N GLU A 174 5.39 11.93 1.45
CA GLU A 174 4.06 12.49 1.20
C GLU A 174 3.51 13.32 2.38
N SER A 175 4.03 13.08 3.59
CA SER A 175 3.65 13.79 4.81
C SER A 175 4.62 13.46 5.94
N THR A 176 4.93 14.45 6.77
CA THR A 176 5.69 14.26 8.01
C THR A 176 4.81 14.26 9.26
N GLN A 177 3.49 14.18 9.10
CA GLN A 177 2.56 14.17 10.22
C GLN A 177 2.43 12.78 10.86
N VAL A 178 2.06 12.77 12.14
CA VAL A 178 1.62 11.57 12.85
C VAL A 178 0.09 11.52 12.82
N LEU A 179 -0.45 10.30 12.79
CA LEU A 179 -1.87 10.00 12.98
C LEU A 179 -2.08 9.39 14.35
N VAL A 180 -3.12 9.84 15.04
CA VAL A 180 -3.72 9.17 16.20
C VAL A 180 -5.01 8.52 15.72
N GLU A 181 -5.09 7.20 15.77
CA GLU A 181 -6.25 6.45 15.32
C GLU A 181 -6.87 5.62 16.43
N GLU A 182 -8.19 5.39 16.34
CA GLU A 182 -8.84 4.38 17.17
C GLU A 182 -8.17 3.02 16.93
N TYR A 183 -7.96 2.25 18.01
CA TYR A 183 -7.55 0.87 17.84
C TYR A 183 -8.76 0.03 17.43
N LEU A 184 -8.68 -0.57 16.25
CA LEU A 184 -9.68 -1.52 15.77
C LEU A 184 -9.36 -2.90 16.36
N ASP A 185 -10.06 -3.29 17.43
CA ASP A 185 -9.87 -4.57 18.10
C ASP A 185 -10.62 -5.69 17.38
N GLY A 186 -9.89 -6.50 16.62
CA GLY A 186 -10.43 -7.57 15.80
C GLY A 186 -9.39 -8.20 14.90
N PRO A 187 -9.69 -9.37 14.30
CA PRO A 187 -8.77 -10.03 13.37
C PRO A 187 -8.52 -9.15 12.15
N GLU A 188 -7.28 -9.20 11.68
CA GLU A 188 -6.81 -8.46 10.51
C GLU A 188 -6.76 -9.36 9.28
N VAL A 189 -7.24 -8.82 8.17
CA VAL A 189 -7.19 -9.44 6.85
C VAL A 189 -6.76 -8.40 5.83
N SER A 190 -6.25 -8.86 4.69
CA SER A 190 -6.22 -8.05 3.48
C SER A 190 -7.11 -8.61 2.40
N VAL A 191 -7.52 -7.73 1.49
CA VAL A 191 -8.37 -8.02 0.35
C VAL A 191 -7.58 -7.65 -0.90
N GLU A 192 -7.29 -8.66 -1.71
CA GLU A 192 -6.48 -8.50 -2.91
C GLU A 192 -7.41 -8.23 -4.10
N CYS A 193 -7.18 -7.11 -4.78
CA CYS A 193 -8.09 -6.57 -5.78
C CYS A 193 -7.35 -6.29 -7.09
N VAL A 194 -8.06 -6.40 -8.21
CA VAL A 194 -7.63 -5.93 -9.52
C VAL A 194 -8.68 -4.94 -10.02
N THR A 195 -8.26 -3.73 -10.36
CA THR A 195 -9.12 -2.72 -10.96
C THR A 195 -8.69 -2.50 -12.40
N HIS A 196 -9.65 -2.45 -13.31
CA HIS A 196 -9.43 -2.15 -14.72
C HIS A 196 -10.54 -1.23 -15.21
N GLN A 197 -10.17 -0.07 -15.76
CA GLN A 197 -11.13 0.94 -16.24
C GLN A 197 -12.20 1.30 -15.19
N GLY A 198 -11.78 1.41 -13.92
CA GLY A 198 -12.65 1.74 -12.80
C GLY A 198 -13.62 0.63 -12.38
N GLN A 199 -13.43 -0.61 -12.86
CA GLN A 199 -14.17 -1.77 -12.39
C GLN A 199 -13.25 -2.66 -11.55
N THR A 200 -13.55 -2.77 -10.26
CA THR A 200 -12.78 -3.58 -9.31
C THR A 200 -13.33 -5.00 -9.22
N THR A 201 -12.45 -5.98 -9.45
CA THR A 201 -12.66 -7.38 -9.11
C THR A 201 -11.89 -7.71 -7.83
N VAL A 202 -12.60 -8.21 -6.83
CA VAL A 202 -11.98 -8.75 -5.60
C VAL A 202 -11.59 -10.20 -5.87
N VAL A 203 -10.30 -10.52 -5.70
CA VAL A 203 -9.71 -11.81 -6.06
C VAL A 203 -9.68 -12.76 -4.88
N ALA A 204 -9.16 -12.29 -3.74
CA ALA A 204 -8.94 -13.14 -2.58
C ALA A 204 -9.00 -12.36 -1.26
N VAL A 205 -9.27 -13.08 -0.18
CA VAL A 205 -9.01 -12.63 1.19
C VAL A 205 -7.75 -13.33 1.68
N THR A 206 -6.83 -12.54 2.22
CA THR A 206 -5.64 -13.04 2.91
C THR A 206 -5.84 -12.82 4.41
N ARG A 207 -5.88 -13.91 5.18
CA ARG A 207 -5.87 -13.84 6.64
C ARG A 207 -4.47 -13.59 7.14
N LYS A 208 -4.32 -12.68 8.10
CA LYS A 208 -3.04 -12.32 8.70
C LYS A 208 -2.93 -12.84 10.14
N THR A 209 -1.75 -13.31 10.50
CA THR A 209 -1.33 -13.45 11.90
C THR A 209 -0.41 -12.29 12.21
N VAL A 210 -0.83 -11.41 13.12
CA VAL A 210 -0.04 -10.24 13.54
C VAL A 210 0.64 -10.50 14.89
N GLY A 211 1.75 -9.81 15.12
CA GLY A 211 2.51 -9.84 16.36
C GLY A 211 1.72 -9.32 17.57
N MET A 212 2.33 -9.48 18.74
CA MET A 212 1.75 -9.00 19.99
C MET A 212 1.93 -7.48 20.13
N PRO A 213 0.96 -6.78 20.75
CA PRO A 213 1.13 -5.39 21.15
C PRO A 213 2.46 -5.13 21.90
N PRO A 214 3.07 -3.96 21.73
CA PRO A 214 2.48 -2.76 21.12
C PRO A 214 2.70 -2.62 19.61
N PHE A 215 3.37 -3.57 18.97
CA PHE A 215 3.68 -3.55 17.54
C PHE A 215 2.76 -4.49 16.74
N PHE A 216 2.89 -4.42 15.42
CA PHE A 216 2.02 -5.11 14.46
C PHE A 216 2.84 -5.77 13.36
N GLU A 217 3.92 -6.47 13.71
CA GLU A 217 4.67 -7.24 12.74
C GLU A 217 3.81 -8.34 12.14
N GLU A 218 3.82 -8.49 10.82
CA GLU A 218 3.15 -9.60 10.16
C GLU A 218 3.98 -10.87 10.33
N LEU A 219 3.36 -11.92 10.86
CA LEU A 219 4.03 -13.18 11.18
C LEU A 219 3.68 -14.30 10.19
N ALA A 220 2.45 -14.30 9.67
CA ALA A 220 2.01 -15.31 8.71
C ALA A 220 0.80 -14.84 7.88
N HIS A 221 0.66 -15.44 6.69
CA HIS A 221 -0.41 -15.17 5.74
C HIS A 221 -1.05 -16.48 5.29
N VAL A 222 -2.38 -16.52 5.21
CA VAL A 222 -3.15 -17.66 4.72
C VAL A 222 -4.18 -17.19 3.71
N VAL A 223 -4.22 -17.82 2.54
CA VAL A 223 -5.20 -17.56 1.49
C VAL A 223 -6.03 -18.82 1.27
N ASP A 224 -7.34 -18.67 1.26
CA ASP A 224 -8.31 -19.70 0.87
C ASP A 224 -9.21 -19.12 -0.22
N ALA A 225 -9.33 -19.83 -1.34
CA ALA A 225 -10.18 -19.44 -2.47
C ALA A 225 -11.65 -19.25 -2.08
N ASN A 226 -12.12 -19.95 -1.06
CA ASN A 226 -13.50 -19.95 -0.59
C ASN A 226 -13.64 -19.30 0.79
N ASP A 227 -12.76 -18.36 1.15
CA ASP A 227 -12.83 -17.70 2.46
C ASP A 227 -14.22 -17.04 2.68
N PRO A 228 -14.96 -17.40 3.74
CA PRO A 228 -16.30 -16.90 3.97
C PRO A 228 -16.36 -15.38 4.23
N LEU A 229 -15.24 -14.74 4.56
CA LEU A 229 -15.19 -13.29 4.73
C LEU A 229 -15.28 -12.52 3.42
N LEU A 230 -15.01 -13.14 2.27
CA LEU A 230 -14.97 -12.50 0.96
C LEU A 230 -16.23 -11.66 0.69
N ALA A 231 -17.42 -12.23 0.93
CA ALA A 231 -18.69 -11.56 0.72
C ALA A 231 -18.89 -10.34 1.64
N ALA A 232 -18.33 -10.37 2.85
CA ALA A 232 -18.45 -9.28 3.82
C ALA A 232 -17.46 -8.14 3.52
N VAL A 233 -16.23 -8.47 3.12
CA VAL A 233 -15.15 -7.48 2.94
C VAL A 233 -15.11 -6.88 1.53
N ALA A 234 -15.55 -7.61 0.51
CA ALA A 234 -15.49 -7.16 -0.88
C ALA A 234 -16.19 -5.81 -1.11
N PRO A 235 -17.43 -5.57 -0.63
CA PRO A 235 -18.08 -4.27 -0.84
C PRO A 235 -17.32 -3.10 -0.21
N VAL A 236 -16.68 -3.33 0.95
CA VAL A 236 -15.90 -2.30 1.64
C VAL A 236 -14.59 -2.02 0.90
N ALA A 237 -13.92 -3.05 0.39
CA ALA A 237 -12.72 -2.89 -0.41
C ALA A 237 -12.98 -2.14 -1.73
N VAL A 238 -14.05 -2.50 -2.46
CA VAL A 238 -14.47 -1.80 -3.68
C VAL A 238 -14.78 -0.33 -3.38
N ALA A 239 -15.58 -0.06 -2.35
CA ALA A 239 -15.91 1.32 -1.96
C ALA A 239 -14.67 2.13 -1.54
N ALA A 240 -13.67 1.48 -0.94
CA ALA A 240 -12.39 2.12 -0.61
C ALA A 240 -11.62 2.54 -1.85
N LEU A 241 -11.50 1.63 -2.83
CA LEU A 241 -10.78 1.86 -4.08
C LEU A 241 -11.47 2.94 -4.93
N ASP A 242 -12.80 2.94 -4.97
CA ASP A 242 -13.59 4.01 -5.58
C ASP A 242 -13.37 5.36 -4.88
N ALA A 243 -13.37 5.38 -3.53
CA ALA A 243 -13.21 6.60 -2.75
C ALA A 243 -11.83 7.26 -2.93
N VAL A 244 -10.77 6.46 -3.11
CA VAL A 244 -9.43 7.00 -3.39
C VAL A 244 -9.18 7.25 -4.88
N GLY A 245 -10.06 6.74 -5.76
CA GLY A 245 -10.00 6.97 -7.20
C GLY A 245 -9.04 6.03 -7.94
N ILE A 246 -8.90 4.77 -7.52
CA ILE A 246 -8.18 3.76 -8.30
C ILE A 246 -8.98 3.41 -9.55
N THR A 247 -8.32 3.43 -10.71
CA THR A 247 -8.95 3.05 -11.99
C THR A 247 -8.29 1.84 -12.62
N ASP A 248 -7.00 1.62 -12.37
CA ASP A 248 -6.20 0.60 -13.02
C ASP A 248 -5.13 0.07 -12.08
N GLY A 249 -4.93 -1.26 -12.11
CA GLY A 249 -3.84 -1.95 -11.42
C GLY A 249 -4.31 -2.89 -10.31
N VAL A 250 -3.33 -3.48 -9.62
CA VAL A 250 -3.53 -4.35 -8.47
C VAL A 250 -3.55 -3.51 -7.20
N SER A 251 -4.36 -3.87 -6.21
CA SER A 251 -4.40 -3.20 -4.91
C SER A 251 -4.52 -4.20 -3.76
N HIS A 252 -3.86 -3.87 -2.67
CA HIS A 252 -3.86 -4.59 -1.40
C HIS A 252 -4.56 -3.71 -0.35
N VAL A 253 -5.74 -4.15 0.09
CA VAL A 253 -6.60 -3.38 1.01
C VAL A 253 -6.62 -4.06 2.37
N GLU A 254 -6.19 -3.36 3.42
CA GLU A 254 -6.11 -3.90 4.78
C GLU A 254 -7.33 -3.51 5.61
N ILE A 255 -7.90 -4.51 6.29
CA ILE A 255 -9.17 -4.41 7.01
C ILE A 255 -9.05 -5.15 8.35
N ARG A 256 -9.65 -4.58 9.40
CA ARG A 256 -9.98 -5.33 10.62
C ARG A 256 -11.46 -5.62 10.70
N ILE A 257 -11.81 -6.78 11.25
CA ILE A 257 -13.20 -7.18 11.51
C ILE A 257 -13.54 -6.88 12.98
N VAL A 258 -14.17 -5.74 13.23
CA VAL A 258 -14.56 -5.32 14.60
C VAL A 258 -16.04 -5.61 14.79
N ASP A 259 -16.40 -6.40 15.80
CA ASP A 259 -17.79 -6.83 16.06
C ASP A 259 -18.49 -7.42 14.82
N GLY A 260 -17.73 -8.19 14.02
CA GLY A 260 -18.21 -8.79 12.77
C GLY A 260 -18.34 -7.82 11.59
N ARG A 261 -17.87 -6.58 11.73
CA ARG A 261 -17.97 -5.53 10.69
C ARG A 261 -16.59 -5.16 10.13
N PRO A 262 -16.42 -5.10 8.79
CA PRO A 262 -15.18 -4.66 8.19
C PRO A 262 -14.92 -3.16 8.43
N ARG A 263 -13.71 -2.82 8.88
CA ARG A 263 -13.22 -1.46 9.09
C ARG A 263 -11.84 -1.32 8.44
N LEU A 264 -11.69 -0.36 7.52
CA LEU A 264 -10.43 -0.15 6.80
C LEU A 264 -9.30 0.35 7.69
N ILE A 265 -8.12 -0.23 7.48
CA ILE A 265 -6.82 0.23 7.99
C ILE A 265 -6.08 1.03 6.93
N GLU A 266 -5.96 0.52 5.70
CA GLU A 266 -5.22 1.13 4.58
C GLU A 266 -5.56 0.53 3.20
N VAL A 267 -5.28 1.32 2.17
CA VAL A 267 -5.35 0.93 0.75
C VAL A 267 -3.97 1.15 0.18
N ASN A 268 -3.39 0.11 -0.41
CA ASN A 268 -2.10 0.16 -1.07
C ASN A 268 -2.28 -0.20 -2.54
N ALA A 269 -2.00 0.74 -3.45
CA ALA A 269 -2.25 0.59 -4.89
C ALA A 269 -1.16 -0.22 -5.62
N ARG A 270 -0.77 -1.36 -5.05
CA ARG A 270 0.20 -2.31 -5.60
C ARG A 270 -0.15 -3.73 -5.17
N ILE A 271 0.53 -4.71 -5.78
CA ILE A 271 0.50 -6.10 -5.32
C ILE A 271 0.92 -6.23 -3.85
N ALA A 272 0.31 -7.16 -3.13
CA ALA A 272 0.64 -7.41 -1.73
C ALA A 272 2.14 -7.62 -1.47
N GLY A 273 2.55 -7.26 -0.24
CA GLY A 273 3.86 -7.58 0.29
C GLY A 273 4.05 -9.09 0.48
N ASP A 274 5.22 -9.44 0.97
CA ASP A 274 5.63 -10.84 1.18
C ASP A 274 5.43 -11.72 -0.06
N MET A 275 5.11 -12.98 0.16
CA MET A 275 4.75 -13.92 -0.90
C MET A 275 3.22 -13.98 -1.09
N ILE A 276 2.46 -12.99 -0.61
CA ILE A 276 0.98 -13.02 -0.65
C ILE A 276 0.50 -13.13 -2.09
N GLY A 277 1.06 -12.35 -3.03
CA GLY A 277 0.69 -12.45 -4.45
C GLY A 277 0.91 -13.85 -5.03
N HIS A 278 1.96 -14.55 -4.58
CA HIS A 278 2.22 -15.94 -4.96
C HIS A 278 1.24 -16.91 -4.28
N LEU A 279 0.90 -16.70 -3.01
CA LEU A 279 -0.11 -17.49 -2.30
C LEU A 279 -1.48 -17.37 -2.97
N VAL A 280 -1.88 -16.17 -3.39
CA VAL A 280 -3.11 -15.96 -4.17
C VAL A 280 -3.08 -16.79 -5.44
N HIS A 281 -2.01 -16.67 -6.23
CA HIS A 281 -1.86 -17.46 -7.46
C HIS A 281 -1.94 -18.98 -7.26
N LEU A 282 -1.42 -19.50 -6.14
CA LEU A 282 -1.48 -20.93 -5.84
C LEU A 282 -2.87 -21.38 -5.34
N ALA A 283 -3.61 -20.49 -4.69
CA ALA A 283 -4.87 -20.82 -4.03
C ALA A 283 -6.10 -20.60 -4.92
N THR A 284 -6.05 -19.68 -5.90
CA THR A 284 -7.18 -19.29 -6.77
C THR A 284 -6.93 -19.66 -8.21
#